data_AF-K1TFX4-F1
#
_entry.id   AF-K1TFX4-F1
#
_cell.length_a   1.000
_cell.length_b   1.000
_cell.length_c   1.000
_cell.angle_alpha   90.00
_cell.angle_beta   90.00
_cell.angle_gamma   90.00
#
_symmetry.space_group_name_H-M   'P 1'
#
loop_
_entity.id
_entity.type
_entity.pdbx_description
1 polymer ?
#
loop_
_entity_poly.entity_id
_entity_poly.type
_entity_poly.pdbx_seq_one_letter_code
_entity_poly.pdbx_strand_id
1 'polypeptide(L)'
;KRTKKTNVDVKVPAHDYVREIFEKYDGNIPGGLCIQYFNKYLKVIMREIGLTDRITFSYTKGGRLVTETREKWELVSSHTARRSAATNMYLTGRMKTLEIMRLTGHRSEQNFFRYIRLTADDTARSISGDSFWRK
;
A
#
# COMPACT_ATOMS: atom_id res chain seq x y z
N LYS A 1 17.76 -0.28 6.10
CA LYS A 1 17.67 0.98 6.90
C LYS A 1 16.87 0.67 8.16
N ARG A 2 17.31 1.11 9.34
CA ARG A 2 16.65 0.83 10.62
C ARG A 2 15.34 1.60 10.75
N THR A 3 14.28 0.95 11.19
CA THR A 3 12.97 1.60 11.37
C THR A 3 12.99 2.57 12.55
N LYS A 4 12.60 3.83 12.34
CA LYS A 4 12.68 4.91 13.34
C LYS A 4 11.92 4.64 14.65
N LYS A 5 10.82 3.87 14.61
CA LYS A 5 9.91 3.68 15.76
C LYS A 5 10.11 2.35 16.50
N THR A 6 10.61 1.32 15.82
CA THR A 6 10.62 -0.05 16.37
C THR A 6 12.01 -0.67 16.42
N ASN A 7 13.06 0.04 15.99
CA ASN A 7 14.45 -0.43 16.04
C ASN A 7 14.67 -1.77 15.30
N VAL A 8 13.78 -2.11 14.36
CA VAL A 8 13.85 -3.32 13.54
C VAL A 8 14.57 -2.98 12.24
N ASP A 9 15.55 -3.79 11.87
CA ASP A 9 16.18 -3.73 10.56
C ASP A 9 15.34 -4.49 9.54
N VAL A 10 14.83 -3.75 8.56
CA VAL A 10 14.08 -4.31 7.44
C VAL A 10 14.97 -4.24 6.20
N LYS A 11 15.17 -5.38 5.56
CA LYS A 11 15.81 -5.51 4.25
C LYS A 11 14.73 -5.84 3.23
N VAL A 12 14.62 -5.02 2.19
CA VAL A 12 13.60 -5.14 1.14
C VAL A 12 14.33 -5.33 -0.19
N PRO A 13 14.04 -6.37 -0.97
CA PRO A 13 14.59 -6.50 -2.32
C PRO A 13 14.06 -5.36 -3.20
N ALA A 14 14.94 -4.77 -4.01
CA ALA A 14 14.55 -3.75 -4.96
C ALA A 14 14.03 -4.41 -6.24
N HIS A 15 12.82 -4.04 -6.66
CA HIS A 15 12.28 -4.40 -7.98
C HIS A 15 13.06 -3.68 -9.08
N ASP A 16 13.08 -4.21 -10.30
CA ASP A 16 13.80 -3.64 -11.45
C ASP A 16 13.45 -2.17 -11.70
N TYR A 17 12.16 -1.81 -11.73
CA TYR A 17 11.71 -0.40 -11.73
C TYR A 17 12.36 0.49 -10.66
N VAL A 18 12.59 -0.03 -9.45
CA VAL A 18 13.26 0.74 -8.39
C VAL A 18 14.73 0.89 -8.76
N ARG A 19 15.39 -0.16 -9.24
CA ARG A 19 16.80 -0.08 -9.68
C ARG A 19 16.99 0.92 -10.82
N GLU A 20 16.13 0.90 -11.83
CA GLU A 20 16.14 1.85 -12.95
C GLU A 20 16.02 3.31 -12.46
N ILE A 21 15.14 3.56 -11.48
CA ILE A 21 15.02 4.89 -10.87
C ILE A 21 16.30 5.27 -10.13
N PHE A 22 16.91 4.35 -9.38
CA PHE A 22 18.18 4.61 -8.69
C PHE A 22 19.31 4.93 -9.68
N GLU A 23 19.39 4.17 -10.77
CA GLU A 23 20.38 4.35 -11.84
C GLU A 23 20.21 5.70 -12.54
N LYS A 24 18.96 6.13 -12.81
CA LYS A 24 18.65 7.44 -13.38
C LYS A 24 19.19 8.62 -12.56
N TYR A 25 19.35 8.45 -11.24
CA TYR A 25 19.87 9.48 -10.34
C TYR A 25 21.30 9.18 -9.85
N ASP A 26 22.05 8.31 -10.53
CA ASP A 26 23.42 7.91 -10.16
C ASP A 26 23.54 7.44 -8.70
N GLY A 27 22.48 6.78 -8.19
CA GLY A 27 22.37 6.35 -6.80
C GLY A 27 22.03 7.47 -5.79
N ASN A 28 21.98 8.73 -6.22
CA ASN A 28 21.70 9.88 -5.38
C ASN A 28 20.26 10.40 -5.55
N ILE A 29 19.31 9.69 -4.95
CA ILE A 29 17.90 10.10 -4.97
C ILE A 29 17.70 11.40 -4.19
N PRO A 30 17.09 12.44 -4.81
CA PRO A 30 16.74 13.68 -4.11
C PRO A 30 15.89 13.38 -2.86
N GLY A 31 16.45 13.69 -1.70
CA GLY A 31 15.83 13.44 -0.40
C GLY A 31 15.33 14.72 0.29
N GLY A 32 15.11 14.63 1.60
CA GLY A 32 14.85 15.81 2.45
C GLY A 32 13.41 16.29 2.49
N LEU A 33 12.53 15.77 1.64
CA LEU A 33 11.13 16.13 1.67
C LEU A 33 10.42 15.56 2.91
N CYS A 34 9.71 16.40 3.67
CA CYS A 34 8.87 15.90 4.75
C CYS A 34 7.65 15.16 4.20
N ILE A 35 7.08 14.26 5.00
CA ILE A 35 5.98 13.39 4.55
C ILE A 35 4.74 14.17 4.10
N GLN A 36 4.51 15.34 4.68
CA GLN A 36 3.40 16.22 4.32
C GLN A 36 3.54 16.73 2.88
N TYR A 37 4.72 17.21 2.49
CA TYR A 37 4.99 17.64 1.11
C TYR A 37 5.02 16.44 0.15
N PHE A 38 5.58 15.31 0.58
CA PHE A 38 5.55 14.07 -0.23
C PHE A 38 4.12 13.68 -0.59
N ASN A 39 3.21 13.70 0.38
CA ASN A 39 1.81 13.40 0.16
C ASN A 39 1.14 14.46 -0.74
N LYS A 40 1.51 15.74 -0.65
CA LYS A 40 0.99 16.78 -1.56
C LYS A 40 1.37 16.49 -3.01
N TYR A 41 2.64 16.21 -3.28
CA TYR A 41 3.08 15.87 -4.65
C TYR A 41 2.44 14.56 -5.14
N LEU A 42 2.33 13.56 -4.27
CA LEU A 42 1.66 12.31 -4.61
C LEU A 42 0.22 12.54 -5.08
N LYS A 43 -0.52 13.43 -4.41
CA LYS A 43 -1.89 13.79 -4.82
C LYS A 43 -1.93 14.49 -6.18
N VAL A 44 -0.99 15.39 -6.46
CA VAL A 44 -0.88 16.07 -7.77
C VAL A 44 -0.62 15.05 -8.88
N ILE A 45 0.36 14.17 -8.69
CA ILE A 45 0.67 13.09 -9.66
C ILE A 45 -0.56 12.21 -9.91
N MET A 46 -1.26 11.80 -8.84
CA MET A 46 -2.45 10.95 -8.96
C MET A 46 -3.61 11.65 -9.68
N ARG A 47 -3.72 12.98 -9.54
CA ARG A 47 -4.69 13.79 -10.27
C ARG A 47 -4.33 13.86 -11.76
N GLU A 48 -3.06 14.06 -12.09
CA GLU A 48 -2.57 14.17 -13.47
C GLU A 48 -2.74 12.87 -14.27
N ILE A 49 -2.59 11.71 -13.62
CA ILE A 49 -2.88 10.40 -14.26
C ILE A 49 -4.38 10.09 -14.35
N GLY A 50 -5.25 11.01 -13.92
CA GLY A 50 -6.70 10.88 -14.08
C GLY A 50 -7.42 10.05 -13.01
N LEU A 51 -6.84 9.83 -11.83
CA LEU A 51 -7.48 9.06 -10.74
C LEU A 51 -8.60 9.86 -10.04
N THR A 52 -9.65 10.16 -10.79
CA THR A 52 -10.73 11.11 -10.46
C THR A 52 -12.04 10.47 -10.05
N ASP A 53 -12.09 9.13 -9.94
CA ASP A 53 -13.29 8.43 -9.47
C ASP A 53 -13.74 8.98 -8.11
N ARG A 54 -15.03 9.30 -8.00
CA ARG A 54 -15.62 9.76 -6.74
C ARG A 54 -15.92 8.59 -5.82
N ILE A 55 -15.48 8.68 -4.58
CA ILE A 55 -15.78 7.74 -3.50
C ILE A 55 -16.53 8.48 -2.41
N THR A 56 -17.67 7.92 -2.02
CA THR A 56 -18.40 8.34 -0.83
C THR A 56 -17.99 7.45 0.34
N PHE A 57 -17.60 8.07 1.45
CA PHE A 57 -17.26 7.36 2.68
C PHE A 57 -17.80 8.09 3.90
N SER A 58 -18.10 7.33 4.94
CA SER A 58 -18.63 7.86 6.19
C SER A 58 -17.66 7.58 7.34
N TYR A 59 -17.49 8.55 8.22
CA TYR A 59 -16.64 8.45 9.41
C TYR A 59 -17.22 9.28 10.57
N THR A 60 -16.94 8.87 11.80
CA THR A 60 -17.41 9.59 12.98
C THR A 60 -16.43 10.70 13.36
N LYS A 61 -16.92 11.94 13.45
CA LYS A 61 -16.14 13.10 13.89
C LYS A 61 -16.90 13.83 14.99
N GLY A 62 -16.32 13.93 16.18
CA GLY A 62 -16.96 14.58 17.33
C GLY A 62 -18.30 13.94 17.72
N GLY A 63 -18.41 12.60 17.63
CA GLY A 63 -19.64 11.86 17.94
C GLY A 63 -20.73 11.91 16.85
N ARG A 64 -20.52 12.64 15.76
CA ARG A 64 -21.47 12.69 14.62
C ARG A 64 -20.95 11.90 13.44
N LEU A 65 -21.83 11.15 12.78
CA LEU A 65 -21.52 10.48 11.52
C LEU A 65 -21.47 11.53 10.42
N VAL A 66 -20.31 11.67 9.76
CA VAL A 66 -20.10 12.56 8.63
C VAL A 66 -19.94 11.69 7.39
N THR A 67 -20.66 12.02 6.33
CA THR A 67 -20.51 11.39 5.02
C THR A 67 -19.96 12.41 4.05
N GLU A 68 -18.85 12.08 3.39
CA GLU A 68 -18.19 12.94 2.41
C GLU A 68 -18.00 12.17 1.10
N THR A 69 -18.12 12.89 -0.01
CA THR A 69 -17.76 12.40 -1.33
C THR A 69 -16.51 13.14 -1.79
N ARG A 70 -15.46 12.40 -2.13
CA ARG A 70 -14.18 12.94 -2.61
C ARG A 70 -13.67 12.16 -3.80
N GLU A 71 -12.81 12.77 -4.60
CA GLU A 71 -12.11 12.06 -5.68
C GLU A 71 -10.99 11.21 -5.10
N LYS A 72 -10.72 10.04 -5.72
CA LYS A 72 -9.72 9.07 -5.24
C LYS A 72 -8.36 9.71 -5.00
N TRP A 73 -7.88 10.54 -5.92
CA TRP A 73 -6.58 11.21 -5.81
C TRP A 73 -6.46 12.05 -4.53
N GLU A 74 -7.56 12.63 -4.02
CA GLU A 74 -7.56 13.43 -2.78
C GLU A 74 -7.26 12.61 -1.54
N LEU A 75 -7.53 11.30 -1.59
CA LEU A 75 -7.40 10.37 -0.47
C LEU A 75 -6.07 9.60 -0.48
N VAL A 76 -5.27 9.74 -1.54
CA VAL A 76 -3.98 9.04 -1.67
C VAL A 76 -2.94 9.63 -0.73
N SER A 77 -2.15 8.75 -0.10
CA SER A 77 -1.01 9.07 0.74
C SER A 77 0.05 7.97 0.64
N SER A 78 1.21 8.21 1.24
CA SER A 78 2.24 7.17 1.41
C SER A 78 1.73 5.92 2.14
N HIS A 79 0.77 6.07 3.06
CA HIS A 79 0.14 4.95 3.73
C HIS A 79 -0.69 4.13 2.74
N THR A 80 -1.47 4.78 1.89
CA THR A 80 -2.24 4.15 0.80
C THR A 80 -1.31 3.34 -0.12
N ALA A 81 -0.15 3.89 -0.50
CA ALA A 81 0.83 3.20 -1.31
C ALA A 81 1.36 1.91 -0.63
N ARG A 82 1.73 1.99 0.66
CA ARG A 82 2.18 0.82 1.42
C ARG A 82 1.10 -0.25 1.55
N ARG A 83 -0.16 0.15 1.77
CA ARG A 83 -1.30 -0.75 1.83
C ARG A 83 -1.53 -1.46 0.50
N SER A 84 -1.52 -0.71 -0.60
CA SER A 84 -1.64 -1.26 -1.95
C SER A 84 -0.52 -2.26 -2.24
N ALA A 85 0.73 -1.93 -1.92
CA ALA A 85 1.86 -2.84 -2.07
C ALA A 85 1.68 -4.13 -1.26
N ALA A 86 1.27 -4.04 0.01
CA ALA A 86 1.03 -5.20 0.86
C ALA A 86 -0.09 -6.11 0.32
N THR A 87 -1.21 -5.53 -0.13
CA THR A 87 -2.32 -6.26 -0.74
C THR A 87 -1.89 -6.93 -2.05
N ASN A 88 -1.19 -6.23 -2.95
CA ASN A 88 -0.74 -6.81 -4.20
C ASN A 88 0.24 -7.97 -3.97
N MET A 89 1.21 -7.82 -3.06
CA MET A 89 2.13 -8.90 -2.69
C MET A 89 1.38 -10.12 -2.15
N TYR A 90 0.37 -9.91 -1.32
CA TYR A 90 -0.45 -10.99 -0.77
C TYR A 90 -1.26 -11.69 -1.87
N LEU A 91 -1.90 -10.93 -2.76
CA LEU A 91 -2.69 -11.45 -3.88
C LEU A 91 -1.87 -12.22 -4.91
N THR A 92 -0.55 -11.99 -5.01
CA THR A 92 0.29 -12.79 -5.92
C THR A 92 0.32 -14.27 -5.56
N GLY A 93 0.05 -14.62 -4.29
CA GLY A 93 0.15 -15.99 -3.77
C GLY A 93 1.57 -16.57 -3.75
N ARG A 94 2.59 -15.83 -4.21
CA ARG A 94 3.98 -16.30 -4.33
C ARG A 94 4.77 -16.21 -3.04
N MET A 95 4.36 -15.33 -2.13
CA MET A 95 5.03 -15.07 -0.86
C MET A 95 4.16 -15.51 0.30
N LYS A 96 4.77 -16.11 1.32
CA LYS A 96 4.08 -16.45 2.57
C LYS A 96 3.72 -15.17 3.32
N THR A 97 2.58 -15.18 4.02
CA THR A 97 2.12 -14.07 4.86
C THR A 97 3.21 -13.51 5.76
N LEU A 98 3.99 -14.39 6.41
CA LEU A 98 5.08 -14.01 7.30
C LEU A 98 6.22 -13.25 6.59
N GLU A 99 6.50 -13.58 5.34
CA GLU A 99 7.53 -12.91 4.53
C GLU A 99 7.10 -11.48 4.19
N ILE A 100 5.85 -11.32 3.76
CA ILE A 100 5.27 -10.02 3.46
C ILE A 100 5.19 -9.17 4.74
N MET A 101 4.84 -9.77 5.88
CA MET A 101 4.87 -9.08 7.17
C MET A 101 6.26 -8.56 7.54
N ARG A 102 7.30 -9.38 7.39
CA ARG A 102 8.68 -8.97 7.65
C ARG A 102 9.12 -7.85 6.71
N LEU A 103 8.81 -7.97 5.43
CA LEU A 103 9.13 -6.96 4.41
C LEU A 103 8.40 -5.64 4.67
N THR A 104 7.15 -5.72 5.08
CA THR A 104 6.33 -4.56 5.44
C THR A 104 6.52 -4.14 6.89
N GLY A 105 7.43 -4.73 7.68
CA GLY A 105 7.73 -4.32 9.06
C GLY A 105 6.57 -4.46 10.07
N HIS A 106 5.65 -5.40 9.86
CA HIS A 106 4.58 -5.71 10.81
C HIS A 106 5.01 -6.81 11.78
N ARG A 107 4.76 -6.60 13.09
CA ARG A 107 5.10 -7.57 14.14
C ARG A 107 3.97 -8.55 14.47
N SER A 108 2.73 -8.11 14.37
CA SER A 108 1.55 -8.92 14.64
C SER A 108 0.70 -9.08 13.39
N GLU A 109 0.14 -10.28 13.22
CA GLU A 109 -0.75 -10.62 12.11
C GLU A 109 -2.00 -9.73 12.12
N GLN A 110 -2.55 -9.45 13.30
CA GLN A 110 -3.72 -8.57 13.43
C GLN A 110 -3.47 -7.18 12.85
N ASN A 111 -2.27 -6.61 13.05
CA ASN A 111 -1.92 -5.31 12.46
C ASN A 111 -1.67 -5.43 10.95
N PHE A 112 -1.11 -6.54 10.49
CA PHE A 112 -0.89 -6.79 9.08
C PHE A 112 -2.20 -6.96 8.30
N PHE A 113 -3.14 -7.75 8.80
CA PHE A 113 -4.42 -7.96 8.14
C PHE A 113 -5.27 -6.68 8.06
N ARG A 114 -5.07 -5.68 8.93
CA ARG A 114 -5.67 -4.34 8.76
C ARG A 114 -5.16 -3.64 7.50
N TYR A 115 -3.96 -3.95 7.00
CA TYR A 115 -3.41 -3.39 5.77
C TYR A 115 -4.01 -4.06 4.55
N ILE A 116 -4.24 -5.37 4.60
CA ILE A 116 -4.79 -6.16 3.49
C ILE A 116 -6.30 -5.84 3.33
N ARG A 117 -6.69 -5.30 2.17
CA ARG A 117 -8.11 -5.21 1.77
C ARG A 117 -8.38 -6.22 0.67
N LEU A 118 -8.86 -7.40 1.04
CA LEU A 118 -9.38 -8.37 0.09
C LEU A 118 -10.87 -8.12 -0.09
N THR A 119 -11.32 -8.13 -1.33
CA THR A 119 -12.75 -8.25 -1.63
C THR A 119 -13.18 -9.72 -1.60
N ALA A 120 -14.49 -9.96 -1.55
CA ALA A 120 -15.02 -11.31 -1.69
C ALA A 120 -14.61 -11.93 -3.03
N ASP A 121 -14.63 -11.13 -4.10
CA ASP A 121 -14.20 -11.55 -5.44
C ASP A 121 -12.72 -11.92 -5.49
N ASP A 122 -11.85 -11.16 -4.81
CA ASP A 122 -10.42 -11.48 -4.72
C ASP A 122 -10.19 -12.82 -4.04
N THR A 123 -10.96 -13.09 -2.97
CA THR A 123 -10.90 -14.36 -2.24
C THR A 123 -11.37 -15.51 -3.11
N ALA A 124 -12.50 -15.34 -3.80
CA ALA A 124 -13.05 -16.34 -4.70
C ALA A 124 -12.09 -16.67 -5.86
N ARG A 125 -11.47 -15.65 -6.47
CA ARG A 125 -10.45 -15.84 -7.52
C ARG A 125 -9.25 -16.62 -7.00
N SER A 126 -8.76 -16.28 -5.81
CA SER A 126 -7.60 -16.94 -5.21
C SER A 126 -7.83 -18.43 -4.95
N ILE A 127 -9.04 -18.83 -4.55
CA ILE A 127 -9.34 -20.24 -4.24
C ILE A 127 -9.80 -21.02 -5.48
N SER A 128 -10.38 -20.36 -6.50
CA SER A 128 -10.89 -21.02 -7.72
C SER A 128 -9.85 -21.79 -8.54
N GLY A 129 -8.56 -21.51 -8.30
CA GLY A 129 -7.44 -22.20 -8.93
C GLY A 129 -7.11 -23.56 -8.33
N ASP A 130 -7.58 -23.83 -7.11
CA ASP A 130 -7.24 -25.02 -6.34
C ASP A 130 -7.91 -26.28 -6.94
N SER A 131 -7.19 -27.41 -6.91
CA SER A 131 -7.70 -28.70 -7.38
C SER A 131 -8.90 -29.20 -6.56
N PHE A 132 -9.10 -28.68 -5.35
CA PHE A 132 -10.33 -28.91 -4.60
C PHE A 132 -11.58 -28.40 -5.34
N TRP A 133 -11.46 -27.27 -6.04
CA TRP A 133 -12.57 -26.64 -6.78
C TRP A 133 -12.59 -26.99 -8.27
N ARG A 134 -11.51 -27.60 -8.78
CA ARG A 134 -11.40 -28.06 -10.17
C ARG A 134 -11.46 -29.58 -10.20
N LYS A 135 -12.55 -30.12 -10.74
CA LYS A 135 -12.71 -31.55 -11.02
C LYS A 135 -11.64 -32.06 -11.99
#